data_AF-A0A2R6L9Y2-F1
#
_entry.id   AF-A0A2R6L9Y2-F1
#
_cell.length_a   1.000
_cell.length_b   1.000
_cell.length_c   1.000
_cell.angle_alpha   90.00
_cell.angle_beta   90.00
_cell.angle_gamma   90.00
#
_symmetry.space_group_name_H-M   'P 1'
#
loop_
_entity.id
_entity.type
_entity.pdbx_description
1 polymer ?
#
loop_
_entity_poly.entity_id
_entity_poly.type
_entity_poly.pdbx_seq_one_letter_code
_entity_poly.pdbx_strand_id
1 'polypeptide(L)'
;MTDLPETYDPDSIESKWRERWQEMDVYSYDGSGDPETAYVIDAPPPYPTGNLHIGNALGWCYMDFAARYHRLQGADVLFPQGWDCHGLPTEVKVEEIHGIHRTEVPREEFRELCIEHTEEQIAAMRETMERLGFSQDWDHEYRTMDPEYWGETQRSVVRMAENGYVYRDEHPVNWCPRCRTAIADAEVETAEAVPATLYTITFPGTDGGADGEGDERSESIDIATTRPELLSACVAVAVDPDDERYADRVGDTVEVPLFGQHVEVLADDDVDSDFGTGAVMICTFGDKQDVDWWAEHDLPLRSALGKDGTLTDAAGEYAGLALDEAEDAIVADLDAAGSLQDRSETTGNVGQCWRCDTPIEILSTEQWFIEVREEEILDTAQAVEWLPEHMYERLADWTRGMDWDWVISRQREFATPIPAWHCASDGCEYTDIASEKELPVDPTETEPAIDACPECGGDAWIGETDVMDTWVDS
;
A
#
# COMPACT_ATOMS: atom_id res chain seq x y z
N MET A 1 25.02 -55.26 25.71
CA MET A 1 24.97 -53.94 26.37
C MET A 1 24.69 -52.97 25.27
N THR A 2 23.61 -52.21 25.38
CA THR A 2 23.31 -51.15 24.42
C THR A 2 24.31 -50.03 24.71
N ASP A 3 25.18 -49.71 23.75
CA ASP A 3 26.12 -48.57 23.80
C ASP A 3 25.34 -47.25 23.67
N LEU A 4 24.49 -46.95 24.65
CA LEU A 4 23.77 -45.69 24.73
C LEU A 4 24.46 -44.80 25.77
N PRO A 5 24.81 -43.55 25.42
CA PRO A 5 25.39 -42.61 26.37
C PRO A 5 24.41 -42.31 27.52
N GLU A 6 24.95 -42.00 28.70
CA GLU A 6 24.14 -41.71 29.90
C GLU A 6 23.41 -40.36 29.80
N THR A 7 23.86 -39.46 28.92
CA THR A 7 23.29 -38.12 28.70
C THR A 7 23.05 -37.87 27.22
N TYR A 8 21.93 -37.22 26.89
CA TYR A 8 21.66 -36.71 25.55
C TYR A 8 22.47 -35.44 25.29
N ASP A 9 23.22 -35.43 24.19
CA ASP A 9 23.97 -34.28 23.70
C ASP A 9 23.39 -33.85 22.34
N PRO A 10 22.52 -32.82 22.29
CA PRO A 10 21.85 -32.42 21.06
C PRO A 10 22.83 -31.94 19.99
N ASP A 11 23.89 -31.22 20.36
CA ASP A 11 24.81 -30.61 19.40
C ASP A 11 25.49 -31.65 18.50
N SER A 12 25.90 -32.78 19.07
CA SER A 12 26.51 -33.88 18.33
C SER A 12 25.50 -34.79 17.62
N ILE A 13 24.32 -35.02 18.22
CA ILE A 13 23.32 -35.94 17.67
C ILE A 13 22.53 -35.30 16.52
N GLU A 14 22.10 -34.05 16.66
CA GLU A 14 21.29 -33.37 15.64
C GLU A 14 22.10 -33.12 14.37
N SER A 15 23.34 -32.64 14.49
CA SER A 15 24.25 -32.43 13.34
C SER A 15 24.44 -33.70 12.53
N LYS A 16 24.71 -34.82 13.20
CA LYS A 16 24.85 -36.14 12.57
C LYS A 16 23.61 -36.55 11.78
N TRP A 17 22.41 -36.32 12.32
CA TRP A 17 21.18 -36.74 11.65
C TRP A 17 20.81 -35.81 10.50
N ARG A 18 21.03 -34.50 10.63
CA ARG A 18 20.85 -33.53 9.54
C ARG A 18 21.70 -33.91 8.31
N GLU A 19 23.01 -34.10 8.51
CA GLU A 19 23.93 -34.51 7.45
C GLU A 19 23.47 -35.81 6.78
N ARG A 20 23.08 -36.80 7.59
CA ARG A 20 22.63 -38.09 7.07
C ARG A 20 21.31 -38.00 6.28
N TRP A 21 20.38 -37.15 6.70
CA TRP A 21 19.12 -36.96 5.97
C TRP A 21 19.37 -36.28 4.62
N GLN A 22 20.25 -35.28 4.56
CA GLN A 22 20.67 -34.65 3.32
C GLN A 22 21.35 -35.66 2.38
N GLU A 23 22.29 -36.47 2.86
CA GLU A 23 22.95 -37.51 2.05
C GLU A 23 21.98 -38.57 1.50
N MET A 24 20.90 -38.84 2.24
CA MET A 24 19.89 -39.83 1.87
C MET A 24 18.77 -39.25 0.99
N ASP A 25 18.76 -37.93 0.80
CA ASP A 25 17.77 -37.21 0.00
C ASP A 25 16.31 -37.52 0.40
N VAL A 26 16.08 -37.62 1.72
CA VAL A 26 14.82 -38.16 2.27
C VAL A 26 13.61 -37.23 2.11
N TYR A 27 13.82 -36.00 1.65
CA TYR A 27 12.78 -34.98 1.54
C TYR A 27 12.50 -34.55 0.09
N SER A 28 13.33 -34.97 -0.87
CA SER A 28 13.15 -34.64 -2.29
C SER A 28 11.85 -35.21 -2.82
N TYR A 29 11.11 -34.37 -3.53
CA TYR A 29 9.90 -34.72 -4.25
C TYR A 29 10.25 -34.94 -5.72
N ASP A 30 10.07 -36.16 -6.24
CA ASP A 30 10.45 -36.47 -7.63
C ASP A 30 9.28 -36.37 -8.64
N GLY A 31 8.07 -36.10 -8.14
CA GLY A 31 6.85 -35.93 -8.96
C GLY A 31 6.48 -37.12 -9.84
N SER A 32 7.12 -38.28 -9.64
CA SER A 32 6.89 -39.49 -10.45
C SER A 32 5.71 -40.33 -9.92
N GLY A 33 5.22 -39.99 -8.73
CA GLY A 33 4.04 -40.56 -8.09
C GLY A 33 2.71 -40.21 -8.77
N ASP A 34 1.63 -40.73 -8.22
CA ASP A 34 0.27 -40.34 -8.62
C ASP A 34 -0.06 -38.96 -8.02
N PRO A 35 -0.33 -37.93 -8.82
CA PRO A 35 -0.68 -36.60 -8.32
C PRO A 35 -1.88 -36.60 -7.37
N GLU A 36 -2.81 -37.56 -7.50
CA GLU A 36 -3.95 -37.70 -6.58
C GLU A 36 -3.55 -38.19 -5.18
N THR A 37 -2.32 -38.71 -5.03
CA THR A 37 -1.74 -39.16 -3.76
C THR A 37 -0.70 -38.20 -3.18
N ALA A 38 -0.45 -37.08 -3.87
CA ALA A 38 0.46 -36.05 -3.39
C ALA A 38 -0.19 -35.25 -2.25
N TYR A 39 0.62 -34.91 -1.25
CA TYR A 39 0.29 -33.96 -0.20
C TYR A 39 1.19 -32.73 -0.37
N VAL A 40 0.61 -31.66 -0.87
CA VAL A 40 1.32 -30.41 -1.14
C VAL A 40 1.13 -29.48 0.04
N ILE A 41 2.23 -28.94 0.54
CA ILE A 41 2.23 -27.88 1.54
C ILE A 41 2.60 -26.60 0.83
N ASP A 42 1.64 -25.68 0.74
CA ASP A 42 1.93 -24.30 0.33
C ASP A 42 2.51 -23.55 1.54
N ALA A 43 3.81 -23.27 1.48
CA ALA A 43 4.55 -22.68 2.59
C ALA A 43 4.65 -21.17 2.35
N PRO A 44 4.21 -20.31 3.30
CA PRO A 44 4.28 -18.88 3.12
C PRO A 44 5.75 -18.46 2.96
N PRO A 45 6.12 -17.77 1.87
CA PRO A 45 7.50 -17.35 1.65
C PRO A 45 7.87 -16.29 2.69
N PRO A 46 8.89 -16.49 3.53
CA PRO A 46 9.30 -15.48 4.51
C PRO A 46 10.09 -14.37 3.80
N TYR A 47 9.89 -13.13 4.28
CA TYR A 47 10.69 -11.98 3.88
C TYR A 47 12.15 -12.14 4.33
N PRO A 48 13.13 -12.12 3.42
CA PRO A 48 14.55 -12.20 3.72
C PRO A 48 15.11 -10.83 4.10
N THR A 49 14.52 -10.19 5.12
CA THR A 49 14.91 -8.84 5.57
C THR A 49 15.52 -8.84 6.97
N GLY A 50 15.84 -10.03 7.49
CA GLY A 50 16.43 -10.21 8.81
C GLY A 50 16.56 -11.68 9.23
N ASN A 51 16.91 -11.88 10.50
CA ASN A 51 17.07 -13.23 11.05
C ASN A 51 15.72 -13.91 11.29
N LEU A 52 15.68 -15.23 11.09
CA LEU A 52 14.56 -16.08 11.44
C LEU A 52 14.29 -15.98 12.96
N HIS A 53 13.08 -15.56 13.33
CA HIS A 53 12.65 -15.39 14.72
C HIS A 53 11.78 -16.55 15.20
N ILE A 54 11.45 -16.56 16.50
CA ILE A 54 10.70 -17.67 17.12
C ILE A 54 9.30 -17.88 16.53
N GLY A 55 8.71 -16.84 15.94
CA GLY A 55 7.43 -16.90 15.24
C GLY A 55 7.54 -17.73 13.96
N ASN A 56 8.57 -17.49 13.14
CA ASN A 56 8.85 -18.34 11.98
C ASN A 56 9.10 -19.79 12.43
N ALA A 57 9.94 -20.00 13.45
CA ALA A 57 10.25 -21.34 13.94
C ALA A 57 8.99 -22.11 14.36
N LEU A 58 8.06 -21.45 15.06
CA LEU A 58 6.78 -22.04 15.46
C LEU A 58 5.91 -22.39 14.24
N GLY A 59 5.77 -21.48 13.27
CA GLY A 59 5.01 -21.73 12.04
C GLY A 59 5.55 -22.92 11.25
N TRP A 60 6.87 -22.95 11.02
CA TRP A 60 7.53 -24.04 10.29
C TRP A 60 7.44 -25.37 11.01
N CYS A 61 7.41 -25.41 12.35
CA CYS A 61 7.20 -26.65 13.08
C CYS A 61 5.86 -27.31 12.72
N TYR A 62 4.77 -26.54 12.60
CA TYR A 62 3.46 -27.11 12.25
C TYR A 62 3.48 -27.74 10.85
N MET A 63 4.04 -27.03 9.87
CA MET A 63 4.18 -27.51 8.49
C MET A 63 5.08 -28.74 8.42
N ASP A 64 6.24 -28.70 9.10
CA ASP A 64 7.19 -29.82 9.18
C ASP A 64 6.58 -31.07 9.80
N PHE A 65 5.80 -30.91 10.88
CA PHE A 65 5.12 -32.05 11.52
C PHE A 65 4.09 -32.69 10.59
N ALA A 66 3.31 -31.89 9.85
CA ALA A 66 2.39 -32.39 8.84
C ALA A 66 3.16 -33.13 7.73
N ALA A 67 4.19 -32.50 7.16
CA ALA A 67 5.00 -33.07 6.09
C ALA A 67 5.56 -34.44 6.49
N ARG A 68 6.20 -34.53 7.67
CA ARG A 68 6.77 -35.77 8.20
C ARG A 68 5.71 -36.83 8.47
N TYR A 69 4.58 -36.44 9.04
CA TYR A 69 3.48 -37.37 9.29
C TYR A 69 2.95 -37.98 8.00
N HIS A 70 2.68 -37.16 6.98
CA HIS A 70 2.19 -37.62 5.68
C HIS A 70 3.20 -38.49 4.94
N ARG A 71 4.50 -38.13 4.95
CA ARG A 71 5.58 -39.00 4.44
C ARG A 71 5.60 -40.37 5.15
N LEU A 72 5.42 -40.39 6.47
CA LEU A 72 5.36 -41.64 7.25
C LEU A 72 4.09 -42.48 6.97
N GLN A 73 3.00 -41.85 6.54
CA GLN A 73 1.80 -42.56 6.06
C GLN A 73 1.95 -43.08 4.63
N GLY A 74 3.05 -42.75 3.95
CA GLY A 74 3.34 -43.18 2.57
C GLY A 74 2.76 -42.26 1.50
N ALA A 75 2.34 -41.05 1.86
CA ALA A 75 2.01 -40.02 0.88
C ALA A 75 3.29 -39.49 0.22
N ASP A 76 3.18 -39.09 -1.04
CA ASP A 76 4.21 -38.31 -1.72
C ASP A 76 4.06 -36.85 -1.28
N VAL A 77 5.11 -36.20 -0.79
CA VAL A 77 4.98 -34.90 -0.12
C VAL A 77 5.85 -33.84 -0.77
N LEU A 78 5.21 -32.86 -1.39
CA LEU A 78 5.85 -31.64 -1.89
C LEU A 78 5.76 -30.57 -0.80
N PHE A 79 6.91 -30.19 -0.25
CA PHE A 79 7.03 -29.13 0.75
C PHE A 79 8.16 -28.17 0.33
N PRO A 80 7.90 -27.26 -0.63
CA PRO A 80 8.91 -26.35 -1.17
C PRO A 80 9.28 -25.26 -0.16
N GLN A 81 10.37 -24.55 -0.44
CA GLN A 81 10.77 -23.36 0.31
C GLN A 81 10.78 -22.13 -0.62
N GLY A 82 9.85 -21.21 -0.37
CA GLY A 82 9.82 -19.92 -1.05
C GLY A 82 10.61 -18.83 -0.32
N TRP A 83 10.90 -17.72 -1.00
CA TRP A 83 11.44 -16.50 -0.42
C TRP A 83 10.76 -15.28 -1.04
N ASP A 84 10.20 -14.42 -0.19
CA ASP A 84 9.52 -13.21 -0.65
C ASP A 84 10.54 -12.07 -0.73
N CYS A 85 11.22 -11.99 -1.86
CA CYS A 85 12.42 -11.18 -2.08
C CYS A 85 12.12 -9.70 -2.26
N HIS A 86 10.98 -9.37 -2.85
CA HIS A 86 10.61 -8.00 -3.15
C HIS A 86 10.14 -7.26 -1.89
N GLY A 87 9.88 -5.96 -2.00
CA GLY A 87 9.22 -5.22 -0.91
C GLY A 87 10.02 -4.07 -0.35
N LEU A 88 9.28 -3.11 0.23
CA LEU A 88 9.81 -1.85 0.74
C LEU A 88 10.86 -2.08 1.84
N PRO A 89 10.72 -3.13 2.68
CA PRO A 89 11.76 -3.49 3.63
C PRO A 89 13.16 -3.66 3.06
N THR A 90 13.31 -4.31 1.90
CA THR A 90 14.60 -4.56 1.26
C THR A 90 15.22 -3.27 0.73
N GLU A 91 14.46 -2.48 -0.02
CA GLU A 91 14.94 -1.20 -0.57
C GLU A 91 15.38 -0.24 0.53
N VAL A 92 14.54 -0.04 1.56
CA VAL A 92 14.88 0.82 2.70
C VAL A 92 16.14 0.32 3.39
N LYS A 93 16.33 -1.00 3.49
CA LYS A 93 17.51 -1.55 4.14
C LYS A 93 18.78 -1.32 3.33
N VAL A 94 18.71 -1.44 2.02
CA VAL A 94 19.81 -1.11 1.10
C VAL A 94 20.14 0.38 1.18
N GLU A 95 19.15 1.26 1.18
CA GLU A 95 19.34 2.71 1.38
C GLU A 95 20.12 3.00 2.68
N GLU A 96 19.72 2.37 3.78
CA GLU A 96 20.40 2.51 5.08
C GLU A 96 21.85 1.99 5.06
N ILE A 97 22.09 0.80 4.49
CA ILE A 97 23.40 0.15 4.49
C ILE A 97 24.39 0.95 3.65
N HIS A 98 23.95 1.45 2.50
CA HIS A 98 24.81 2.14 1.53
C HIS A 98 24.82 3.66 1.74
N GLY A 99 23.89 4.22 2.54
CA GLY A 99 23.77 5.65 2.76
C GLY A 99 23.39 6.40 1.48
N ILE A 100 22.51 5.81 0.68
CA ILE A 100 22.01 6.33 -0.60
C ILE A 100 20.48 6.37 -0.56
N HIS A 101 19.86 7.21 -1.37
CA HIS A 101 18.43 7.11 -1.68
C HIS A 101 18.25 6.46 -3.06
N ARG A 102 17.20 5.64 -3.26
CA ARG A 102 17.01 4.90 -4.52
C ARG A 102 16.98 5.77 -5.77
N THR A 103 16.53 7.02 -5.64
CA THR A 103 16.47 7.99 -6.75
C THR A 103 17.82 8.66 -7.05
N GLU A 104 18.85 8.44 -6.24
CA GLU A 104 20.19 9.02 -6.43
C GLU A 104 21.11 8.15 -7.31
N VAL A 105 20.71 6.89 -7.52
CA VAL A 105 21.45 5.91 -8.32
C VAL A 105 20.58 5.40 -9.49
N PRO A 106 21.17 4.88 -10.57
CA PRO A 106 20.42 4.22 -11.63
C PRO A 106 19.60 3.05 -11.08
N ARG A 107 18.37 2.86 -11.59
CA ARG A 107 17.45 1.75 -11.22
C ARG A 107 18.15 0.40 -11.21
N GLU A 108 18.88 0.06 -12.27
CA GLU A 108 19.56 -1.22 -12.38
C GLU A 108 20.64 -1.42 -11.31
N GLU A 109 21.43 -0.37 -11.04
CA GLU A 109 22.44 -0.40 -9.97
C GLU A 109 21.77 -0.61 -8.60
N PHE A 110 20.63 0.04 -8.35
CA PHE A 110 19.89 -0.15 -7.10
C PHE A 110 19.28 -1.55 -6.97
N ARG A 111 18.75 -2.11 -8.07
CA ARG A 111 18.22 -3.48 -8.11
C ARG A 111 19.31 -4.51 -7.83
N GLU A 112 20.50 -4.34 -8.41
CA GLU A 112 21.66 -5.21 -8.14
C GLU A 112 22.02 -5.24 -6.64
N LEU A 113 22.03 -4.06 -5.97
CA LEU A 113 22.26 -3.97 -4.53
C LEU A 113 21.17 -4.68 -3.70
N CYS A 114 19.90 -4.58 -4.14
CA CYS A 114 18.79 -5.28 -3.51
C CYS A 114 18.87 -6.80 -3.66
N ILE A 115 19.29 -7.29 -4.83
CA ILE A 115 19.52 -8.71 -5.09
C ILE A 115 20.66 -9.22 -4.19
N GLU A 116 21.81 -8.54 -4.17
CA GLU A 116 22.96 -8.93 -3.33
C GLU A 116 22.57 -9.02 -1.85
N HIS A 117 21.89 -8.01 -1.33
CA HIS A 117 21.41 -8.00 0.05
C HIS A 117 20.45 -9.17 0.33
N THR A 118 19.49 -9.39 -0.57
CA THR A 118 18.49 -10.45 -0.45
C THR A 118 19.15 -11.83 -0.44
N GLU A 119 20.13 -12.08 -1.30
CA GLU A 119 20.87 -13.36 -1.35
C GLU A 119 21.63 -13.63 -0.05
N GLU A 120 22.26 -12.61 0.55
CA GLU A 120 22.91 -12.75 1.86
C GLU A 120 21.93 -13.14 2.97
N GLN A 121 20.74 -12.53 2.98
CA GLN A 121 19.71 -12.83 3.98
C GLN A 121 19.10 -14.23 3.77
N ILE A 122 18.82 -14.62 2.52
CA ILE A 122 18.37 -15.98 2.18
C ILE A 122 19.38 -17.01 2.69
N ALA A 123 20.68 -16.81 2.44
CA ALA A 123 21.71 -17.73 2.89
C ALA A 123 21.71 -17.90 4.43
N ALA A 124 21.58 -16.81 5.18
CA ALA A 124 21.53 -16.84 6.65
C ALA A 124 20.26 -17.51 7.20
N MET A 125 19.10 -17.25 6.57
CA MET A 125 17.83 -17.88 6.95
C MET A 125 17.83 -19.36 6.62
N ARG A 126 18.32 -19.75 5.44
CA ARG A 126 18.50 -21.15 5.02
C ARG A 126 19.37 -21.92 5.99
N GLU A 127 20.55 -21.40 6.36
CA GLU A 127 21.42 -22.05 7.35
C GLU A 127 20.67 -22.29 8.68
N THR A 128 19.86 -21.31 9.10
CA THR A 128 19.06 -21.43 10.32
C THR A 128 17.97 -22.49 10.19
N MET A 129 17.23 -22.54 9.09
CA MET A 129 16.20 -23.53 8.81
C MET A 129 16.78 -24.95 8.72
N GLU A 130 17.90 -25.12 8.01
CA GLU A 130 18.63 -26.37 7.92
C GLU A 130 19.08 -26.83 9.32
N ARG A 131 19.61 -25.92 10.15
CA ARG A 131 20.01 -26.23 11.52
C ARG A 131 18.84 -26.65 12.41
N LEU A 132 17.67 -26.04 12.23
CA LEU A 132 16.43 -26.45 12.91
C LEU A 132 15.93 -27.83 12.42
N GLY A 133 16.45 -28.32 11.30
CA GLY A 133 16.17 -29.65 10.79
C GLY A 133 14.79 -29.76 10.17
N PHE A 134 14.26 -28.67 9.63
CA PHE A 134 13.01 -28.72 8.86
C PHE A 134 13.18 -29.57 7.60
N SER A 135 12.08 -30.17 7.16
CA SER A 135 12.02 -31.17 6.08
C SER A 135 11.48 -30.62 4.77
N GLN A 136 11.81 -29.36 4.46
CA GLN A 136 11.54 -28.80 3.14
C GLN A 136 12.33 -29.54 2.07
N ASP A 137 11.80 -29.49 0.87
CA ASP A 137 12.47 -29.87 -0.35
C ASP A 137 13.23 -28.66 -0.92
N TRP A 138 14.56 -28.70 -0.79
CA TRP A 138 15.44 -27.65 -1.30
C TRP A 138 15.66 -27.72 -2.81
N ASP A 139 15.25 -28.80 -3.48
CA ASP A 139 15.28 -28.88 -4.95
C ASP A 139 14.16 -28.04 -5.58
N HIS A 140 13.10 -27.77 -4.81
CA HIS A 140 11.96 -26.92 -5.18
C HIS A 140 11.99 -25.59 -4.40
N GLU A 141 13.18 -24.99 -4.29
CA GLU A 141 13.37 -23.64 -3.76
C GLU A 141 12.95 -22.61 -4.81
N TYR A 142 12.16 -21.60 -4.43
CA TYR A 142 11.73 -20.52 -5.32
C TYR A 142 11.92 -19.15 -4.67
N ARG A 143 12.08 -18.11 -5.48
CA ARG A 143 12.31 -16.73 -5.05
C ARG A 143 11.45 -15.81 -5.89
N THR A 144 10.73 -14.88 -5.26
CA THR A 144 9.81 -13.98 -5.98
C THR A 144 10.54 -13.08 -6.99
N MET A 145 11.85 -12.83 -6.78
CA MET A 145 12.69 -12.07 -7.71
C MET A 145 13.19 -12.85 -8.95
N ASP A 146 12.98 -14.16 -9.02
CA ASP A 146 13.43 -14.96 -10.16
C ASP A 146 12.50 -14.75 -11.39
N PRO A 147 13.03 -14.59 -12.62
CA PRO A 147 12.24 -14.40 -13.85
C PRO A 147 11.14 -15.42 -14.10
N GLU A 148 11.37 -16.67 -13.71
CA GLU A 148 10.37 -17.73 -13.83
C GLU A 148 9.18 -17.46 -12.90
N TYR A 149 9.44 -17.01 -11.66
CA TYR A 149 8.40 -16.75 -10.67
C TYR A 149 7.59 -15.50 -11.02
N TRP A 150 8.25 -14.35 -11.21
CA TRP A 150 7.50 -13.12 -11.50
C TRP A 150 6.81 -13.15 -12.87
N GLY A 151 7.24 -14.02 -13.79
CA GLY A 151 6.49 -14.34 -15.00
C GLY A 151 5.16 -15.06 -14.73
N GLU A 152 5.08 -15.91 -13.70
CA GLU A 152 3.80 -16.46 -13.19
C GLU A 152 2.93 -15.36 -12.55
N THR A 153 3.52 -14.45 -11.76
CA THR A 153 2.80 -13.30 -11.20
C THR A 153 2.17 -12.45 -12.30
N GLN A 154 2.97 -12.04 -13.30
CA GLN A 154 2.47 -11.28 -14.44
C GLN A 154 1.36 -12.02 -15.18
N ARG A 155 1.47 -13.34 -15.33
CA ARG A 155 0.45 -14.15 -16.00
C ARG A 155 -0.87 -14.14 -15.24
N SER A 156 -0.84 -14.18 -13.91
CA SER A 156 -2.05 -14.03 -13.08
C SER A 156 -2.72 -12.68 -13.31
N VAL A 157 -1.95 -11.58 -13.30
CA VAL A 157 -2.47 -10.22 -13.54
C VAL A 157 -3.00 -10.07 -14.96
N VAL A 158 -2.30 -10.58 -15.98
CA VAL A 158 -2.77 -10.56 -17.38
C VAL A 158 -4.11 -11.31 -17.51
N ARG A 159 -4.25 -12.48 -16.89
CA ARG A 159 -5.53 -13.21 -16.90
C ARG A 159 -6.63 -12.44 -16.17
N MET A 160 -6.33 -11.80 -15.05
CA MET A 160 -7.28 -10.95 -14.35
C MET A 160 -7.70 -9.75 -15.20
N ALA A 161 -6.78 -9.12 -15.92
CA ALA A 161 -7.06 -8.05 -16.88
C ALA A 161 -7.96 -8.51 -18.03
N GLU A 162 -7.66 -9.66 -18.64
CA GLU A 162 -8.48 -10.26 -19.70
C GLU A 162 -9.92 -10.58 -19.25
N ASN A 163 -10.14 -10.80 -17.96
CA ASN A 163 -11.45 -11.04 -17.36
C ASN A 163 -12.08 -9.80 -16.70
N GLY A 164 -11.47 -8.62 -16.89
CA GLY A 164 -12.01 -7.33 -16.45
C GLY A 164 -11.92 -7.10 -14.94
N TYR A 165 -10.99 -7.74 -14.23
CA TYR A 165 -10.70 -7.45 -12.82
C TYR A 165 -9.65 -6.35 -12.67
N VAL A 166 -8.70 -6.26 -13.60
CA VAL A 166 -7.63 -5.25 -13.53
C VAL A 166 -8.04 -4.02 -14.33
N TYR A 167 -7.94 -2.86 -13.71
CA TYR A 167 -8.17 -1.58 -14.37
C TYR A 167 -7.18 -0.53 -13.88
N ARG A 168 -7.08 0.57 -14.62
CA ARG A 168 -6.27 1.73 -14.28
C ARG A 168 -7.18 2.94 -14.18
N ASP A 169 -7.11 3.64 -13.06
CA ASP A 169 -7.93 4.84 -12.83
C ASP A 169 -7.20 5.81 -11.92
N GLU A 170 -7.64 7.06 -11.92
CA GLU A 170 -7.21 8.06 -10.96
C GLU A 170 -8.07 7.96 -9.70
N HIS A 171 -7.45 7.57 -8.59
CA HIS A 171 -8.14 7.44 -7.30
C HIS A 171 -7.30 8.08 -6.18
N PRO A 172 -7.95 8.58 -5.12
CA PRO A 172 -7.29 8.85 -3.86
C PRO A 172 -6.59 7.58 -3.36
N VAL A 173 -5.29 7.68 -3.05
CA VAL A 173 -4.52 6.56 -2.49
C VAL A 173 -3.72 7.01 -1.29
N ASN A 174 -3.56 6.11 -0.31
CA ASN A 174 -2.61 6.33 0.78
C ASN A 174 -1.20 6.41 0.19
N TRP A 175 -0.48 7.46 0.52
CA TRP A 175 0.83 7.79 -0.04
C TRP A 175 1.82 8.06 1.09
N CYS A 176 2.98 7.42 1.03
CA CYS A 176 4.07 7.73 1.95
C CYS A 176 5.02 8.76 1.32
N PRO A 177 5.11 10.02 1.81
CA PRO A 177 5.95 11.05 1.19
C PRO A 177 7.46 10.76 1.33
N ARG A 178 7.86 10.06 2.39
CA ARG A 178 9.24 9.60 2.60
C ARG A 178 9.60 8.49 1.62
N CYS A 179 8.74 7.47 1.51
CA CYS A 179 8.98 6.33 0.62
C CYS A 179 8.56 6.60 -0.82
N ARG A 180 7.90 7.72 -1.12
CA ARG A 180 7.41 8.15 -2.43
C ARG A 180 6.70 7.03 -3.20
N THR A 181 5.74 6.39 -2.54
CA THR A 181 4.96 5.28 -3.12
C THR A 181 3.57 5.24 -2.51
N ALA A 182 2.62 4.76 -3.29
CA ALA A 182 1.33 4.30 -2.78
C ALA A 182 1.52 3.16 -1.77
N ILE A 183 0.62 3.09 -0.80
CA ILE A 183 0.57 2.13 0.31
C ILE A 183 -0.85 1.55 0.34
N ALA A 184 -1.02 0.23 0.45
CA ALA A 184 -2.37 -0.34 0.58
C ALA A 184 -2.96 -0.04 1.97
N ASP A 185 -4.29 -0.07 2.11
CA ASP A 185 -4.92 0.22 3.40
C ASP A 185 -4.49 -0.74 4.52
N ALA A 186 -4.29 -2.02 4.17
CA ALA A 186 -3.76 -3.03 5.07
C ALA A 186 -2.31 -2.77 5.54
N GLU A 187 -1.59 -1.85 4.88
CA GLU A 187 -0.22 -1.44 5.18
C GLU A 187 -0.16 -0.12 5.98
N VAL A 188 -1.30 0.41 6.41
CA VAL A 188 -1.38 1.61 7.26
C VAL A 188 -1.49 1.22 8.72
N GLU A 189 -0.56 1.70 9.55
CA GLU A 189 -0.64 1.56 11.01
C GLU A 189 -1.14 2.85 11.65
N THR A 190 -2.01 2.74 12.65
CA THR A 190 -2.56 3.91 13.35
C THR A 190 -1.73 4.22 14.59
N ALA A 191 -1.08 5.38 14.62
CA ALA A 191 -0.52 5.94 15.84
C ALA A 191 -1.62 6.65 16.65
N GLU A 192 -1.88 6.14 17.85
CA GLU A 192 -2.93 6.67 18.72
C GLU A 192 -2.46 7.84 19.59
N ALA A 193 -3.38 8.78 19.85
CA ALA A 193 -3.18 9.90 20.77
C ALA A 193 -1.92 10.75 20.49
N VAL A 194 -1.64 10.98 19.22
CA VAL A 194 -0.56 11.86 18.75
C VAL A 194 -0.90 13.30 19.15
N PRO A 195 -0.02 14.02 19.87
CA PRO A 195 -0.24 15.42 20.22
C PRO A 195 -0.34 16.31 18.99
N ALA A 196 -1.34 17.19 18.96
CA ALA A 196 -1.55 18.16 17.89
C ALA A 196 -2.07 19.49 18.44
N THR A 197 -2.06 20.53 17.60
CA THR A 197 -2.67 21.83 17.91
C THR A 197 -3.96 21.97 17.11
N LEU A 198 -5.06 22.31 17.78
CA LEU A 198 -6.31 22.67 17.13
C LEU A 198 -6.35 24.19 16.94
N TYR A 199 -6.46 24.63 15.70
CA TYR A 199 -6.52 26.02 15.30
C TYR A 199 -7.96 26.41 14.99
N THR A 200 -8.42 27.53 15.55
CA THR A 200 -9.70 28.15 15.16
C THR A 200 -9.44 29.28 14.18
N ILE A 201 -9.94 29.16 12.96
CA ILE A 201 -9.64 30.05 11.83
C ILE A 201 -10.95 30.62 11.28
N THR A 202 -11.01 31.94 11.10
CA THR A 202 -12.16 32.63 10.53
C THR A 202 -12.06 32.69 9.02
N PHE A 203 -13.07 32.15 8.35
CA PHE A 203 -13.27 32.26 6.91
C PHE A 203 -14.22 33.44 6.64
N PRO A 204 -13.75 34.53 6.02
CA PRO A 204 -14.59 35.69 5.75
C PRO A 204 -15.71 35.36 4.75
N GLY A 205 -16.93 35.81 5.02
CA GLY A 205 -18.04 35.65 4.08
C GLY A 205 -17.92 36.58 2.85
N THR A 206 -18.37 36.08 1.71
CA THR A 206 -18.28 36.75 0.39
C THR A 206 -19.58 37.43 -0.01
N ASP A 207 -19.51 38.34 -0.98
CA ASP A 207 -20.69 38.96 -1.59
C ASP A 207 -21.27 38.01 -2.66
N GLY A 208 -22.50 37.50 -2.44
CA GLY A 208 -23.22 36.59 -3.35
C GLY A 208 -22.90 35.11 -3.15
N GLY A 209 -23.87 34.23 -3.46
CA GLY A 209 -23.69 32.77 -3.47
C GLY A 209 -22.77 32.31 -4.61
N ALA A 210 -22.43 31.01 -4.66
CA ALA A 210 -21.45 30.45 -5.60
C ALA A 210 -21.71 30.80 -7.09
N ASP A 211 -22.97 31.01 -7.47
CA ASP A 211 -23.41 31.41 -8.82
C ASP A 211 -23.46 32.93 -9.08
N GLY A 212 -23.06 33.77 -8.12
CA GLY A 212 -23.11 35.23 -8.21
C GLY A 212 -24.52 35.83 -8.17
N GLU A 213 -25.54 35.05 -7.81
CA GLU A 213 -26.92 35.51 -7.60
C GLU A 213 -27.20 35.66 -6.10
N GLY A 214 -27.09 36.89 -5.58
CA GLY A 214 -27.44 37.27 -4.20
C GLY A 214 -27.01 38.71 -3.89
N ASP A 215 -27.86 39.47 -3.18
CA ASP A 215 -27.63 40.90 -2.84
C ASP A 215 -27.17 41.06 -1.36
N GLU A 216 -26.99 39.95 -0.64
CA GLU A 216 -26.58 39.90 0.77
C GLU A 216 -25.24 39.17 0.92
N ARG A 217 -24.34 39.75 1.72
CA ARG A 217 -23.01 39.19 2.00
C ARG A 217 -23.15 38.10 3.06
N SER A 218 -22.57 36.92 2.81
CA SER A 218 -22.49 35.86 3.81
C SER A 218 -21.77 36.38 5.06
N GLU A 219 -22.14 35.91 6.25
CA GLU A 219 -21.36 36.19 7.46
C GLU A 219 -20.05 35.37 7.43
N SER A 220 -19.08 35.73 8.27
CA SER A 220 -17.89 34.91 8.46
C SER A 220 -18.22 33.64 9.26
N ILE A 221 -17.49 32.56 9.01
CA ILE A 221 -17.60 31.31 9.77
C ILE A 221 -16.25 30.96 10.41
N ASP A 222 -16.27 30.50 11.65
CA ASP A 222 -15.07 29.98 12.32
C ASP A 222 -15.02 28.47 12.12
N ILE A 223 -13.90 27.96 11.58
CA ILE A 223 -13.63 26.52 11.42
C ILE A 223 -12.57 26.07 12.41
N ALA A 224 -12.61 24.79 12.77
CA ALA A 224 -11.57 24.15 13.58
C ALA A 224 -10.79 23.15 12.72
N THR A 225 -9.45 23.24 12.74
CA THR A 225 -8.57 22.32 12.01
C THR A 225 -7.28 22.06 12.76
N THR A 226 -6.74 20.85 12.62
CA THR A 226 -5.38 20.51 13.05
C THR A 226 -4.35 20.65 11.93
N ARG A 227 -4.80 20.92 10.69
CA ARG A 227 -3.97 20.95 9.48
C ARG A 227 -4.11 22.27 8.69
N PRO A 228 -3.72 23.43 9.27
CA PRO A 228 -3.85 24.71 8.58
C PRO A 228 -3.01 24.80 7.29
N GLU A 229 -1.96 23.98 7.16
CA GLU A 229 -1.15 23.87 5.96
C GLU A 229 -1.92 23.37 4.72
N LEU A 230 -3.04 22.68 4.94
CA LEU A 230 -3.94 22.21 3.87
C LEU A 230 -5.01 23.21 3.47
N LEU A 231 -5.03 24.43 4.02
CA LEU A 231 -6.00 25.47 3.63
C LEU A 231 -5.98 25.73 2.11
N SER A 232 -4.82 25.59 1.48
CA SER A 232 -4.69 25.72 0.03
C SER A 232 -5.39 24.63 -0.79
N ALA A 233 -5.78 23.51 -0.18
CA ALA A 233 -6.58 22.43 -0.77
C ALA A 233 -8.06 22.48 -0.37
N CYS A 234 -8.48 23.47 0.43
CA CYS A 234 -9.87 23.57 0.89
C CYS A 234 -10.84 23.83 -0.26
N VAL A 235 -11.90 23.04 -0.36
CA VAL A 235 -12.89 23.09 -1.45
C VAL A 235 -14.32 23.26 -0.95
N ALA A 236 -14.58 22.97 0.32
CA ALA A 236 -15.86 23.18 0.98
C ALA A 236 -15.68 23.38 2.49
N VAL A 237 -16.73 23.82 3.18
CA VAL A 237 -16.85 23.77 4.64
C VAL A 237 -18.08 22.93 4.95
N ALA A 238 -17.99 21.97 5.87
CA ALA A 238 -19.15 21.18 6.30
C ALA A 238 -19.57 21.54 7.74
N VAL A 239 -20.88 21.51 7.96
CA VAL A 239 -21.53 21.67 9.27
C VAL A 239 -22.59 20.59 9.46
N ASP A 240 -22.84 20.22 10.71
CA ASP A 240 -23.92 19.32 11.08
C ASP A 240 -25.29 19.98 10.79
N PRO A 241 -26.22 19.33 10.07
CA PRO A 241 -27.53 19.89 9.73
C PRO A 241 -28.42 20.17 10.95
N ASP A 242 -28.22 19.46 12.06
CA ASP A 242 -28.96 19.63 13.32
C ASP A 242 -28.30 20.67 14.25
N ASP A 243 -27.13 21.23 13.87
CA ASP A 243 -26.49 22.29 14.63
C ASP A 243 -27.17 23.65 14.42
N GLU A 244 -27.97 24.06 15.42
CA GLU A 244 -28.70 25.33 15.43
C GLU A 244 -27.78 26.56 15.24
N ARG A 245 -26.46 26.46 15.49
CA ARG A 245 -25.49 27.55 15.22
C ARG A 245 -25.33 27.84 13.73
N TYR A 246 -25.50 26.83 12.87
CA TYR A 246 -25.23 26.90 11.43
C TYR A 246 -26.45 26.62 10.54
N ALA A 247 -27.63 26.40 11.10
CA ALA A 247 -28.85 26.07 10.37
C ALA A 247 -29.20 27.03 9.19
N ASP A 248 -28.89 28.32 9.32
CA ASP A 248 -29.14 29.34 8.28
C ASP A 248 -27.89 29.64 7.42
N ARG A 249 -26.84 28.80 7.49
CA ARG A 249 -25.53 29.02 6.85
C ARG A 249 -25.27 28.08 5.68
N VAL A 250 -26.06 27.02 5.53
CA VAL A 250 -25.92 26.04 4.45
C VAL A 250 -26.21 26.70 3.10
N GLY A 251 -25.31 26.53 2.14
CA GLY A 251 -25.32 27.19 0.83
C GLY A 251 -24.62 28.56 0.81
N ASP A 252 -24.15 29.06 1.96
CA ASP A 252 -23.35 30.28 1.98
C ASP A 252 -21.99 30.05 1.33
N THR A 253 -21.47 31.11 0.71
CA THR A 253 -20.11 31.13 0.19
C THR A 253 -19.19 31.92 1.13
N VAL A 254 -18.04 31.32 1.43
CA VAL A 254 -16.99 31.91 2.26
C VAL A 254 -15.65 31.85 1.53
N GLU A 255 -14.77 32.79 1.82
CA GLU A 255 -13.43 32.87 1.25
C GLU A 255 -12.43 32.19 2.18
N VAL A 256 -11.60 31.31 1.64
CA VAL A 256 -10.52 30.68 2.39
C VAL A 256 -9.41 31.72 2.60
N PRO A 257 -9.05 32.02 3.87
CA PRO A 257 -8.07 33.06 4.17
C PRO A 257 -6.71 32.75 3.56
N LEU A 258 -5.95 33.80 3.21
CA LEU A 258 -4.66 33.78 2.51
C LEU A 258 -4.72 33.31 1.04
N PHE A 259 -5.60 32.36 0.71
CA PHE A 259 -5.66 31.75 -0.63
C PHE A 259 -6.74 32.36 -1.54
N GLY A 260 -7.75 33.01 -0.97
CA GLY A 260 -8.75 33.78 -1.70
C GLY A 260 -9.74 32.94 -2.51
N GLN A 261 -9.72 31.62 -2.36
CA GLN A 261 -10.67 30.72 -3.01
C GLN A 261 -12.02 30.79 -2.31
N HIS A 262 -13.10 30.72 -3.08
CA HIS A 262 -14.46 30.74 -2.56
C HIS A 262 -14.96 29.30 -2.46
N VAL A 263 -15.49 28.93 -1.29
CA VAL A 263 -15.97 27.59 -0.98
C VAL A 263 -17.38 27.67 -0.39
N GLU A 264 -18.19 26.65 -0.66
CA GLU A 264 -19.56 26.56 -0.17
C GLU A 264 -19.63 25.90 1.21
N VAL A 265 -20.59 26.32 2.03
CA VAL A 265 -20.93 25.68 3.30
C VAL A 265 -21.98 24.59 3.05
N LEU A 266 -21.61 23.33 3.27
CA LEU A 266 -22.42 22.14 3.08
C LEU A 266 -22.97 21.63 4.41
N ALA A 267 -24.07 20.87 4.34
CA ALA A 267 -24.63 20.17 5.49
C ALA A 267 -24.33 18.67 5.37
N ASP A 268 -23.79 18.08 6.43
CA ASP A 268 -23.42 16.67 6.45
C ASP A 268 -23.55 16.08 7.87
N ASP A 269 -24.16 14.89 7.97
CA ASP A 269 -24.48 14.22 9.24
C ASP A 269 -23.24 13.63 9.94
N ASP A 270 -22.11 13.46 9.24
CA ASP A 270 -20.87 12.93 9.81
C ASP A 270 -20.02 14.01 10.52
N VAL A 271 -20.43 15.28 10.44
CA VAL A 271 -19.77 16.37 11.16
C VAL A 271 -20.06 16.29 12.66
N ASP A 272 -19.00 16.16 13.47
CA ASP A 272 -19.13 16.24 14.93
C ASP A 272 -19.34 17.69 15.39
N SER A 273 -20.59 18.07 15.63
CA SER A 273 -20.96 19.38 16.14
C SER A 273 -20.38 19.69 17.54
N ASP A 274 -20.04 18.69 18.36
CA ASP A 274 -19.43 18.91 19.68
C ASP A 274 -17.91 19.18 19.60
N PHE A 275 -17.27 18.90 18.45
CA PHE A 275 -15.83 19.10 18.25
C PHE A 275 -15.48 20.48 17.69
N GLY A 276 -14.51 21.15 18.30
CA GLY A 276 -14.00 22.43 17.83
C GLY A 276 -15.09 23.51 17.75
N THR A 277 -15.32 24.05 16.55
CA THR A 277 -16.39 25.03 16.30
C THR A 277 -17.72 24.38 15.90
N GLY A 278 -17.72 23.09 15.51
CA GLY A 278 -18.83 22.44 14.82
C GLY A 278 -18.85 22.69 13.30
N ALA A 279 -17.83 23.37 12.77
CA ALA A 279 -17.61 23.56 11.33
C ALA A 279 -16.20 23.10 10.95
N VAL A 280 -16.11 22.28 9.91
CA VAL A 280 -14.86 21.66 9.44
C VAL A 280 -14.58 22.07 7.99
N MET A 281 -13.30 22.27 7.66
CA MET A 281 -12.88 22.51 6.28
C MET A 281 -12.70 21.16 5.57
N ILE A 282 -13.24 21.01 4.36
CA ILE A 282 -13.03 19.84 3.52
C ILE A 282 -11.89 20.14 2.55
N CYS A 283 -10.81 19.37 2.62
CA CYS A 283 -9.62 19.54 1.78
C CYS A 283 -9.37 18.28 0.97
N THR A 284 -8.87 18.39 -0.27
CA THR A 284 -8.56 17.21 -1.09
C THR A 284 -7.06 16.86 -1.04
N PHE A 285 -6.56 16.00 -0.16
CA PHE A 285 -7.24 15.22 0.89
C PHE A 285 -6.50 15.40 2.22
N GLY A 286 -7.20 15.78 3.29
CA GLY A 286 -6.62 15.89 4.63
C GLY A 286 -6.66 14.58 5.42
N ASP A 287 -7.72 13.80 5.24
CA ASP A 287 -7.91 12.46 5.80
C ASP A 287 -8.89 11.60 4.95
N LYS A 288 -9.30 10.43 5.47
CA LYS A 288 -10.26 9.55 4.77
C LYS A 288 -11.68 10.13 4.71
N GLN A 289 -12.11 10.88 5.72
CA GLN A 289 -13.44 11.49 5.73
C GLN A 289 -13.54 12.54 4.62
N ASP A 290 -12.47 13.29 4.37
CA ASP A 290 -12.37 14.19 3.22
C ASP A 290 -12.56 13.48 1.88
N VAL A 291 -12.11 12.22 1.74
CA VAL A 291 -12.32 11.42 0.52
C VAL A 291 -13.79 11.05 0.37
N ASP A 292 -14.43 10.61 1.45
CA ASP A 292 -15.84 10.24 1.46
C ASP A 292 -16.72 11.46 1.12
N TRP A 293 -16.48 12.60 1.77
CA TRP A 293 -17.19 13.85 1.46
C TRP A 293 -16.91 14.36 0.06
N TRP A 294 -15.68 14.21 -0.45
CA TRP A 294 -15.35 14.59 -1.82
C TRP A 294 -16.20 13.81 -2.84
N ALA A 295 -16.36 12.51 -2.63
CA ALA A 295 -17.16 11.65 -3.49
C ALA A 295 -18.67 11.88 -3.31
N GLU A 296 -19.15 12.02 -2.07
CA GLU A 296 -20.56 12.22 -1.75
C GLU A 296 -21.12 13.54 -2.31
N HIS A 297 -20.36 14.62 -2.16
CA HIS A 297 -20.79 15.98 -2.52
C HIS A 297 -20.31 16.44 -3.90
N ASP A 298 -19.67 15.56 -4.69
CA ASP A 298 -19.14 15.86 -6.04
C ASP A 298 -18.22 17.10 -6.03
N LEU A 299 -17.27 17.11 -5.10
CA LEU A 299 -16.40 18.26 -4.86
C LEU A 299 -15.24 18.33 -5.88
N PRO A 300 -14.75 19.55 -6.19
CA PRO A 300 -13.60 19.68 -7.08
C PRO A 300 -12.33 19.12 -6.42
N LEU A 301 -11.47 18.47 -7.22
CA LEU A 301 -10.14 18.03 -6.77
C LEU A 301 -9.13 19.18 -6.84
N ARG A 302 -8.45 19.46 -5.72
CA ARG A 302 -7.39 20.47 -5.61
C ARG A 302 -6.14 19.91 -4.92
N SER A 303 -5.22 19.37 -5.71
CA SER A 303 -3.98 18.78 -5.22
C SER A 303 -2.97 19.84 -4.72
N ALA A 304 -2.97 20.13 -3.41
CA ALA A 304 -2.01 21.04 -2.81
C ALA A 304 -0.72 20.38 -2.30
N LEU A 305 -0.67 19.05 -2.27
CA LEU A 305 0.47 18.29 -1.76
C LEU A 305 1.19 17.54 -2.87
N GLY A 306 2.50 17.62 -2.88
CA GLY A 306 3.39 16.89 -3.79
C GLY A 306 3.74 15.49 -3.27
N LYS A 307 4.24 14.65 -4.17
CA LYS A 307 4.67 13.27 -3.88
C LYS A 307 5.81 13.17 -2.86
N ASP A 308 6.52 14.25 -2.58
CA ASP A 308 7.60 14.31 -1.60
C ASP A 308 7.20 14.94 -0.26
N GLY A 309 5.90 15.23 -0.07
CA GLY A 309 5.41 15.88 1.16
C GLY A 309 5.65 17.38 1.21
N THR A 310 5.92 18.02 0.06
CA THR A 310 6.02 19.48 -0.05
C THR A 310 4.79 20.08 -0.74
N LEU A 311 4.46 21.33 -0.42
CA LEU A 311 3.31 21.99 -1.04
C LEU A 311 3.52 22.30 -2.53
N THR A 312 2.49 22.11 -3.35
CA THR A 312 2.52 22.39 -4.79
C THR A 312 2.31 23.88 -5.09
N ASP A 313 2.33 24.25 -6.36
CA ASP A 313 2.01 25.62 -6.82
C ASP A 313 0.60 26.09 -6.39
N ALA A 314 -0.31 25.16 -6.02
CA ALA A 314 -1.65 25.49 -5.53
C ALA A 314 -1.61 26.27 -4.20
N ALA A 315 -0.52 26.16 -3.44
CA ALA A 315 -0.28 26.87 -2.19
C ALA A 315 0.37 28.26 -2.38
N GLY A 316 0.55 28.72 -3.63
CA GLY A 316 1.00 30.08 -3.90
C GLY A 316 2.39 30.37 -3.33
N GLU A 317 2.51 31.29 -2.37
CA GLU A 317 3.80 31.68 -1.79
C GLU A 317 4.43 30.60 -0.89
N TYR A 318 3.65 29.62 -0.44
CA TYR A 318 4.11 28.51 0.38
C TYR A 318 4.57 27.30 -0.45
N ALA A 319 4.51 27.38 -1.78
CA ALA A 319 4.93 26.31 -2.68
C ALA A 319 6.39 25.89 -2.42
N GLY A 320 6.62 24.59 -2.33
CA GLY A 320 7.92 23.96 -2.06
C GLY A 320 8.32 23.88 -0.59
N LEU A 321 7.52 24.39 0.35
CA LEU A 321 7.75 24.18 1.78
C LEU A 321 7.35 22.75 2.19
N ALA A 322 8.09 22.16 3.12
CA ALA A 322 7.64 20.96 3.82
C ALA A 322 6.42 21.27 4.70
N LEU A 323 5.60 20.25 5.00
CA LEU A 323 4.33 20.43 5.73
C LEU A 323 4.49 21.13 7.09
N ASP A 324 5.52 20.77 7.87
CA ASP A 324 5.79 21.37 9.18
C ASP A 324 6.23 22.84 9.06
N GLU A 325 7.08 23.14 8.07
CA GLU A 325 7.48 24.51 7.75
C GLU A 325 6.32 25.35 7.22
N ALA A 326 5.42 24.74 6.44
CA ALA A 326 4.23 25.36 5.90
C ALA A 326 3.19 25.65 6.99
N GLU A 327 2.99 24.73 7.94
CA GLU A 327 2.12 24.92 9.09
C GLU A 327 2.55 26.18 9.87
N ASP A 328 3.83 26.26 10.25
CA ASP A 328 4.40 27.40 10.97
C ASP A 328 4.23 28.72 10.21
N ALA A 329 4.49 28.72 8.89
CA ALA A 329 4.40 29.91 8.05
C ALA A 329 2.95 30.39 7.88
N ILE A 330 2.04 29.48 7.53
CA ILE A 330 0.63 29.78 7.32
C ILE A 330 -0.02 30.26 8.62
N VAL A 331 0.27 29.62 9.75
CA VAL A 331 -0.25 30.03 11.06
C VAL A 331 0.24 31.43 11.45
N ALA A 332 1.49 31.80 11.13
CA ALA A 332 2.01 33.14 11.38
C ALA A 332 1.31 34.20 10.52
N ASP A 333 1.05 33.90 9.24
CA ASP A 333 0.38 34.82 8.33
C ASP A 333 -1.12 34.94 8.61
N LEU A 334 -1.78 33.87 9.05
CA LEU A 334 -3.17 33.91 9.54
C LEU A 334 -3.30 34.81 10.78
N ASP A 335 -2.36 34.75 11.71
CA ASP A 335 -2.31 35.64 12.89
C ASP A 335 -2.08 37.10 12.46
N ALA A 336 -1.14 37.34 11.54
CA ALA A 336 -0.88 38.67 10.99
C ALA A 336 -2.08 39.26 10.23
N ALA A 337 -2.85 38.42 9.53
CA ALA A 337 -4.08 38.77 8.84
C ALA A 337 -5.28 38.91 9.80
N GLY A 338 -5.15 38.49 11.07
CA GLY A 338 -6.22 38.51 12.06
C GLY A 338 -7.31 37.47 11.82
N SER A 339 -7.03 36.44 11.03
CA SER A 339 -7.95 35.33 10.75
C SER A 339 -7.83 34.19 11.76
N LEU A 340 -6.71 34.11 12.49
CA LEU A 340 -6.53 33.12 13.57
C LEU A 340 -7.14 33.61 14.89
N GLN A 341 -8.12 32.87 15.42
CA GLN A 341 -8.85 33.26 16.64
C GLN A 341 -8.33 32.59 17.91
N ASP A 342 -8.02 31.30 17.84
CA ASP A 342 -7.60 30.52 19.00
C ASP A 342 -6.65 29.38 18.62
N ARG A 343 -5.88 28.90 19.62
CA ARG A 343 -5.02 27.71 19.53
C ARG A 343 -5.18 26.91 20.82
N SER A 344 -5.53 25.63 20.70
CA SER A 344 -5.67 24.74 21.85
C SER A 344 -4.95 23.41 21.61
N GLU A 345 -4.52 22.76 22.69
CA GLU A 345 -3.89 21.43 22.62
C GLU A 345 -4.95 20.36 22.41
N THR A 346 -4.69 19.43 21.49
CA THR A 346 -5.54 18.26 21.24
C THR A 346 -4.69 17.02 20.99
N THR A 347 -5.34 15.88 20.83
CA THR A 347 -4.71 14.63 20.40
C THR A 347 -5.54 14.00 19.29
N GLY A 348 -4.88 13.42 18.30
CA GLY A 348 -5.52 12.72 17.20
C GLY A 348 -4.92 11.34 16.95
N ASN A 349 -5.58 10.56 16.10
CA ASN A 349 -5.03 9.34 15.55
C ASN A 349 -4.44 9.66 14.17
N VAL A 350 -3.23 9.19 13.89
CA VAL A 350 -2.53 9.50 12.63
C VAL A 350 -2.17 8.18 11.96
N GLY A 351 -2.59 8.01 10.71
CA GLY A 351 -2.13 6.91 9.86
C GLY A 351 -0.64 7.08 9.55
N GLN A 352 0.13 6.02 9.70
CA GLN A 352 1.56 5.99 9.46
C GLN A 352 1.92 4.81 8.56
N CYS A 353 2.96 4.98 7.77
CA CYS A 353 3.53 3.88 7.01
C CYS A 353 4.08 2.84 8.00
N TRP A 354 3.56 1.61 7.94
CA TRP A 354 3.96 0.47 8.81
C TRP A 354 5.47 0.23 8.89
N ARG A 355 6.22 0.74 7.90
CA ARG A 355 7.65 0.48 7.76
C ARG A 355 8.54 1.62 8.23
N CYS A 356 8.20 2.86 7.89
CA CYS A 356 9.08 4.01 8.15
C CYS A 356 8.51 5.00 9.16
N ASP A 357 7.34 4.69 9.74
CA ASP A 357 6.63 5.49 10.76
C ASP A 357 6.27 6.91 10.33
N THR A 358 6.48 7.25 9.05
CA THR A 358 6.14 8.56 8.49
C THR A 358 4.63 8.64 8.35
N PRO A 359 3.99 9.74 8.80
CA PRO A 359 2.59 9.99 8.53
C PRO A 359 2.28 9.83 7.04
N ILE A 360 1.22 9.08 6.74
CA ILE A 360 0.75 8.96 5.36
C ILE A 360 -0.08 10.17 4.98
N GLU A 361 -0.15 10.42 3.69
CA GLU A 361 -0.96 11.44 3.07
C GLU A 361 -1.89 10.78 2.05
N ILE A 362 -2.96 11.44 1.64
CA ILE A 362 -3.83 10.92 0.59
C ILE A 362 -3.65 11.78 -0.65
N LEU A 363 -3.23 11.16 -1.74
CA LEU A 363 -3.02 11.83 -3.03
C LEU A 363 -3.91 11.20 -4.09
N SER A 364 -4.50 12.04 -4.95
CA SER A 364 -5.10 11.55 -6.19
C SER A 364 -3.99 11.21 -7.17
N THR A 365 -3.88 9.95 -7.56
CA THR A 365 -2.92 9.52 -8.58
C THR A 365 -3.50 8.42 -9.44
N GLU A 366 -3.12 8.37 -10.71
CA GLU A 366 -3.38 7.21 -11.56
C GLU A 366 -2.64 5.99 -10.99
N GLN A 367 -3.39 4.92 -10.71
CA GLN A 367 -2.87 3.65 -10.20
C GLN A 367 -3.56 2.48 -10.89
N TRP A 368 -2.98 1.29 -10.74
CA TRP A 368 -3.56 0.03 -11.15
C TRP A 368 -4.28 -0.63 -9.97
N PHE A 369 -5.47 -1.15 -10.25
CA PHE A 369 -6.35 -1.76 -9.27
C PHE A 369 -6.77 -3.16 -9.69
N ILE A 370 -7.01 -4.01 -8.69
CA ILE A 370 -7.82 -5.22 -8.85
C ILE A 370 -9.16 -4.99 -8.18
N GLU A 371 -10.23 -5.11 -8.96
CA GLU A 371 -11.62 -5.08 -8.50
C GLU A 371 -11.87 -6.19 -7.47
N VAL A 372 -12.28 -5.80 -6.26
CA VAL A 372 -12.56 -6.72 -5.15
C VAL A 372 -13.99 -7.21 -5.28
N ARG A 373 -14.15 -8.45 -5.74
CA ARG A 373 -15.46 -9.11 -5.87
C ARG A 373 -15.76 -9.98 -4.66
N GLU A 374 -16.33 -9.37 -3.62
CA GLU A 374 -16.61 -10.02 -2.32
C GLU A 374 -17.30 -11.38 -2.44
N GLU A 375 -18.36 -11.48 -3.26
CA GLU A 375 -19.12 -12.72 -3.40
C GLU A 375 -18.24 -13.87 -3.93
N GLU A 376 -17.38 -13.62 -4.91
CA GLU A 376 -16.49 -14.62 -5.48
C GLU A 376 -15.43 -15.09 -4.47
N ILE A 377 -14.90 -14.17 -3.66
CA ILE A 377 -13.95 -14.46 -2.57
C ILE A 377 -14.62 -15.33 -1.52
N LEU A 378 -15.81 -14.95 -1.06
CA LEU A 378 -16.54 -15.67 -0.01
C LEU A 378 -17.01 -17.07 -0.47
N ASP A 379 -17.42 -17.21 -1.73
CA ASP A 379 -17.81 -18.50 -2.30
C ASP A 379 -16.61 -19.45 -2.41
N THR A 380 -15.45 -18.93 -2.83
CA THR A 380 -14.21 -19.70 -2.89
C THR A 380 -13.73 -20.08 -1.49
N ALA A 381 -13.77 -19.15 -0.54
CA ALA A 381 -13.40 -19.39 0.85
C ALA A 381 -14.25 -20.47 1.54
N GLN A 382 -15.54 -20.58 1.19
CA GLN A 382 -16.41 -21.64 1.71
C GLN A 382 -16.06 -23.05 1.21
N ALA A 383 -15.36 -23.15 0.08
CA ALA A 383 -14.88 -24.44 -0.44
C ALA A 383 -13.61 -24.94 0.28
N VAL A 384 -12.95 -24.08 1.06
CA VAL A 384 -11.73 -24.40 1.83
C VAL A 384 -12.11 -25.01 3.19
N GLU A 385 -11.36 -26.02 3.63
CA GLU A 385 -11.47 -26.54 4.99
C GLU A 385 -10.64 -25.67 5.96
N TRP A 386 -11.32 -25.00 6.90
CA TRP A 386 -10.68 -24.09 7.85
C TRP A 386 -10.38 -24.78 9.18
N LEU A 387 -9.13 -24.70 9.62
CA LEU A 387 -8.67 -25.26 10.88
C LEU A 387 -7.93 -24.21 11.71
N PRO A 388 -8.52 -23.70 12.81
CA PRO A 388 -9.85 -23.99 13.33
C PRO A 388 -10.98 -23.34 12.51
N GLU A 389 -12.20 -23.89 12.60
CA GLU A 389 -13.37 -23.48 11.78
C GLU A 389 -13.67 -21.97 11.83
N HIS A 390 -13.47 -21.32 12.98
CA HIS A 390 -13.73 -19.88 13.14
C HIS A 390 -12.77 -18.97 12.36
N MET A 391 -11.69 -19.48 11.76
CA MET A 391 -10.81 -18.67 10.91
C MET A 391 -11.51 -18.22 9.62
N TYR A 392 -12.49 -18.97 9.13
CA TYR A 392 -13.36 -18.54 8.05
C TYR A 392 -14.09 -17.23 8.39
N GLU A 393 -14.63 -17.13 9.60
CA GLU A 393 -15.37 -15.93 10.04
C GLU A 393 -14.46 -14.69 10.00
N ARG A 394 -13.18 -14.83 10.36
CA ARG A 394 -12.21 -13.72 10.28
C ARG A 394 -11.97 -13.25 8.85
N LEU A 395 -11.75 -14.18 7.91
CA LEU A 395 -11.60 -13.82 6.49
C LEU A 395 -12.88 -13.16 5.98
N ALA A 396 -14.04 -13.71 6.34
CA ALA A 396 -15.32 -13.23 5.86
C ALA A 396 -15.66 -11.83 6.40
N ASP A 397 -15.36 -11.56 7.67
CA ASP A 397 -15.54 -10.24 8.27
C ASP A 397 -14.57 -9.21 7.66
N TRP A 398 -13.33 -9.59 7.40
CA TRP A 398 -12.36 -8.75 6.68
C TRP A 398 -12.85 -8.44 5.25
N THR A 399 -13.32 -9.46 4.53
CA THR A 399 -13.79 -9.31 3.13
C THR A 399 -14.96 -8.34 3.01
N ARG A 400 -15.91 -8.40 3.95
CA ARG A 400 -17.08 -7.50 3.99
C ARG A 400 -16.76 -6.08 4.46
N GLY A 401 -15.57 -5.87 5.03
CA GLY A 401 -15.09 -4.56 5.47
C GLY A 401 -14.10 -3.94 4.50
N MET A 402 -13.90 -4.50 3.31
CA MET A 402 -13.10 -3.89 2.26
C MET A 402 -13.96 -2.89 1.51
N ASP A 403 -13.81 -1.61 1.84
CA ASP A 403 -14.57 -0.55 1.19
C ASP A 403 -13.95 -0.14 -0.18
N TRP A 404 -12.68 -0.48 -0.41
CA TRP A 404 -11.87 0.02 -1.54
C TRP A 404 -11.26 -1.15 -2.33
N ASP A 405 -11.16 -0.97 -3.65
CA ASP A 405 -10.46 -1.90 -4.53
C ASP A 405 -8.94 -1.92 -4.24
N TRP A 406 -8.31 -3.06 -4.53
CA TRP A 406 -6.91 -3.25 -4.17
C TRP A 406 -5.98 -2.52 -5.13
N VAL A 407 -5.33 -1.46 -4.65
CA VAL A 407 -4.22 -0.78 -5.34
C VAL A 407 -3.04 -1.75 -5.47
N ILE A 408 -2.73 -2.19 -6.69
CA ILE A 408 -1.63 -3.13 -6.97
C ILE A 408 -0.36 -2.48 -7.49
N SER A 409 -0.38 -1.21 -7.91
CA SER A 409 0.83 -0.51 -8.36
C SER A 409 1.60 0.15 -7.21
N ARG A 410 2.92 0.22 -7.37
CA ARG A 410 3.87 0.83 -6.45
C ARG A 410 4.97 1.55 -7.24
N GLN A 411 5.38 2.73 -6.77
CA GLN A 411 6.41 3.57 -7.42
C GLN A 411 7.79 3.20 -6.86
N ARG A 412 8.23 1.98 -7.16
CA ARG A 412 9.39 1.32 -6.56
C ARG A 412 10.29 0.68 -7.62
N GLU A 413 11.50 0.33 -7.22
CA GLU A 413 12.54 -0.10 -8.17
C GLU A 413 12.74 -1.61 -8.17
N PHE A 414 12.53 -2.27 -7.02
CA PHE A 414 12.76 -3.69 -6.78
C PHE A 414 11.47 -4.45 -6.43
N ALA A 415 10.67 -4.71 -7.47
CA ALA A 415 9.54 -5.64 -7.47
C ALA A 415 9.20 -6.09 -8.90
N THR A 416 8.18 -6.93 -9.04
CA THR A 416 7.67 -7.42 -10.34
C THR A 416 7.13 -6.26 -11.19
N PRO A 417 7.62 -6.01 -12.41
CA PRO A 417 7.08 -4.95 -13.28
C PRO A 417 5.63 -5.22 -13.67
N ILE A 418 4.79 -4.18 -13.75
CA ILE A 418 3.46 -4.30 -14.37
C ILE A 418 3.64 -4.41 -15.88
N PRO A 419 3.14 -5.46 -16.56
CA PRO A 419 3.44 -5.73 -17.97
C PRO A 419 2.57 -4.89 -18.92
N ALA A 420 2.69 -3.55 -18.86
CA ALA A 420 1.87 -2.63 -19.65
C ALA A 420 2.67 -1.52 -20.35
N TRP A 421 2.14 -1.01 -21.46
CA TRP A 421 2.66 0.14 -22.20
C TRP A 421 1.54 1.13 -22.55
N HIS A 422 1.81 2.41 -22.41
CA HIS A 422 0.88 3.49 -22.71
C HIS A 422 1.21 4.11 -24.07
N CYS A 423 0.18 4.40 -24.87
CA CYS A 423 0.35 5.11 -26.12
C CYS A 423 0.85 6.54 -25.87
N ALA A 424 1.98 6.92 -26.47
CA ALA A 424 2.60 8.24 -26.27
C ALA A 424 2.03 9.34 -27.19
N SER A 425 0.99 9.04 -27.97
CA SER A 425 0.37 10.00 -28.90
C SER A 425 -0.54 10.97 -28.16
N ASP A 426 -0.45 12.26 -28.49
CA ASP A 426 -1.24 13.33 -27.87
C ASP A 426 -2.75 13.01 -27.87
N GLY A 427 -3.34 12.94 -26.67
CA GLY A 427 -4.78 12.72 -26.47
C GLY A 427 -5.26 11.27 -26.67
N CYS A 428 -4.35 10.30 -26.65
CA CYS A 428 -4.68 8.87 -26.66
C CYS A 428 -4.37 8.24 -25.30
N GLU A 429 -5.36 7.61 -24.67
CA GLU A 429 -5.23 6.99 -23.33
C GLU A 429 -5.13 5.46 -23.42
N TYR A 430 -5.01 4.92 -24.64
CA TYR A 430 -4.87 3.49 -24.85
C TYR A 430 -3.66 2.93 -24.11
N THR A 431 -3.92 1.88 -23.34
CA THR A 431 -2.91 1.10 -22.63
C THR A 431 -2.93 -0.33 -23.16
N ASP A 432 -1.77 -0.82 -23.59
CA ASP A 432 -1.57 -2.19 -24.01
C ASP A 432 -1.05 -3.01 -22.83
N ILE A 433 -1.72 -4.12 -22.51
CA ILE A 433 -1.26 -5.08 -21.51
C ILE A 433 -0.71 -6.30 -22.25
N ALA A 434 0.48 -6.76 -21.86
CA ALA A 434 1.16 -7.88 -22.49
C ALA A 434 0.28 -9.14 -22.51
N SER A 435 0.41 -9.95 -23.56
CA SER A 435 -0.20 -11.28 -23.61
C SER A 435 0.61 -12.31 -22.82
N GLU A 436 -0.02 -13.43 -22.41
CA GLU A 436 0.66 -14.53 -21.70
C GLU A 436 1.92 -15.09 -22.43
N LYS A 437 2.07 -14.85 -23.73
CA LYS A 437 3.21 -15.35 -24.53
C LYS A 437 4.44 -14.44 -24.49
N GLU A 438 4.24 -13.19 -24.09
CA GLU A 438 5.32 -12.20 -24.00
C GLU A 438 6.04 -12.33 -22.66
N LEU A 439 5.34 -12.78 -21.63
CA LEU A 439 5.83 -12.89 -20.26
C LEU A 439 6.98 -13.88 -20.12
N PRO A 440 7.94 -13.63 -19.20
CA PRO A 440 8.08 -12.41 -18.38
C PRO A 440 8.61 -11.19 -19.17
N VAL A 441 8.12 -9.98 -18.89
CA VAL A 441 8.58 -8.72 -19.53
C VAL A 441 8.83 -7.58 -18.53
N ASP A 442 9.84 -6.74 -18.80
CA ASP A 442 10.00 -5.42 -18.15
C ASP A 442 9.71 -4.33 -19.19
N PRO A 443 8.55 -3.63 -19.10
CA PRO A 443 8.18 -2.60 -20.08
C PRO A 443 9.12 -1.41 -20.13
N THR A 444 9.94 -1.19 -19.10
CA THR A 444 10.95 -0.11 -19.13
C THR A 444 12.12 -0.44 -20.05
N GLU A 445 12.29 -1.71 -20.42
CA GLU A 445 13.39 -2.22 -21.25
C GLU A 445 12.92 -2.75 -22.62
N THR A 446 11.62 -2.88 -22.82
CA THR A 446 11.01 -3.54 -23.97
C THR A 446 9.89 -2.70 -24.60
N GLU A 447 9.59 -2.94 -25.87
CA GLU A 447 8.46 -2.34 -26.59
C GLU A 447 7.29 -3.35 -26.64
N PRO A 448 6.03 -2.90 -26.74
CA PRO A 448 4.89 -3.81 -26.85
C PRO A 448 4.95 -4.60 -28.16
N ALA A 449 4.36 -5.81 -28.21
CA ALA A 449 4.35 -6.61 -29.43
C ALA A 449 3.51 -6.03 -30.58
N ILE A 450 2.74 -4.96 -30.34
CA ILE A 450 1.92 -4.30 -31.35
C ILE A 450 2.66 -3.14 -32.04
N ASP A 451 2.62 -3.12 -33.37
CA ASP A 451 3.33 -2.12 -34.18
C ASP A 451 2.70 -0.71 -34.11
N ALA A 452 1.41 -0.60 -33.81
CA ALA A 452 0.69 0.66 -33.75
C ALA A 452 -0.52 0.59 -32.81
N CYS A 453 -0.79 1.70 -32.13
CA CYS A 453 -1.92 1.86 -31.22
C CYS A 453 -3.25 1.60 -31.96
N PRO A 454 -4.11 0.67 -31.47
CA PRO A 454 -5.38 0.35 -32.11
C PRO A 454 -6.36 1.53 -32.20
N GLU A 455 -6.27 2.48 -31.26
CA GLU A 455 -7.17 3.64 -31.19
C GLU A 455 -6.77 4.80 -32.10
N CYS A 456 -5.51 5.24 -32.04
CA CYS A 456 -5.05 6.44 -32.77
C CYS A 456 -4.11 6.13 -33.97
N GLY A 457 -3.58 4.92 -34.06
CA GLY A 457 -2.61 4.50 -35.09
C GLY A 457 -1.18 5.03 -34.89
N GLY A 458 -0.87 5.63 -33.74
CA GLY A 458 0.49 6.05 -33.38
C GLY A 458 1.41 4.86 -33.07
N ASP A 459 2.71 5.06 -33.18
CA ASP A 459 3.75 4.02 -33.03
C ASP A 459 4.72 4.29 -31.85
N ALA A 460 4.48 5.36 -31.09
CA ALA A 460 5.26 5.71 -29.91
C ALA A 460 4.57 5.20 -28.63
N TRP A 461 5.36 4.56 -27.77
CA TRP A 461 4.91 3.92 -26.54
C TRP A 461 5.79 4.34 -25.35
N ILE A 462 5.19 4.38 -24.16
CA ILE A 462 5.87 4.58 -22.88
C ILE A 462 5.58 3.34 -22.05
N GLY A 463 6.62 2.58 -21.69
CA GLY A 463 6.46 1.44 -20.79
C GLY A 463 6.07 1.88 -19.39
N GLU A 464 5.20 1.10 -18.75
CA GLU A 464 4.82 1.30 -17.35
C GLU A 464 6.09 1.20 -16.47
N THR A 465 6.24 2.18 -15.58
CA THR A 465 7.36 2.26 -14.64
C THR A 465 6.99 1.73 -13.27
N ASP A 466 5.69 1.66 -12.97
CA ASP A 466 5.21 1.09 -11.73
C ASP A 466 5.44 -0.43 -11.67
N VAL A 467 5.71 -0.89 -10.46
CA VAL A 467 5.88 -2.30 -10.14
C VAL A 467 4.70 -2.77 -9.29
N MET A 468 4.47 -4.07 -9.25
CA MET A 468 3.42 -4.66 -8.46
C MET A 468 3.73 -4.57 -6.96
N ASP A 469 2.68 -4.46 -6.17
CA ASP A 469 2.67 -4.71 -4.74
C ASP A 469 3.20 -6.12 -4.46
N THR A 470 4.01 -6.26 -3.41
CA THR A 470 4.57 -7.57 -3.03
C THR A 470 3.52 -8.58 -2.63
N TRP A 471 2.37 -8.11 -2.15
CA TRP A 471 1.24 -8.98 -1.86
C TRP A 471 0.61 -9.60 -3.12
N VAL A 472 0.92 -9.09 -4.32
CA VAL A 472 0.57 -9.75 -5.60
C VAL A 472 1.56 -10.87 -5.91
N ASP A 473 2.82 -10.73 -5.49
CA ASP A 473 3.85 -11.75 -5.66
C ASP A 473 3.64 -12.95 -4.72
N SER A 474 3.26 -12.69 -3.47
CA SER A 474 3.02 -13.70 -2.43
C SER A 474 1.68 -14.41 -2.60
#